data_AF-A0A9E5KIX5-F1
#
_entry.id   AF-A0A9E5KIX5-F1
#
_cell.length_a   1.000
_cell.length_b   1.000
_cell.length_c   1.000
_cell.angle_alpha   90.00
_cell.angle_beta   90.00
_cell.angle_gamma   90.00
#
_symmetry.space_group_name_H-M   'P 1'
#
loop_
_entity.id
_entity.type
_entity.pdbx_description
1 polymer ?
#
loop_
_entity_poly.entity_id
_entity_poly.type
_entity_poly.pdbx_seq_one_letter_code
_entity_poly.pdbx_strand_id
1 'polypeptide(L)'
;MIHRGEIVEQAVRASGQNLSKLAKRLGKSRKWLYDSFENPNLSLEYVLEISKAIHFDFTEQIPELRRNYTNNEGDQAMEETTWKDKYIHLLEEHQKLLAKLIEFQASR
;
A
#
# COMPACT_ATOMS: atom_id res chain seq x y z
N MET A 1 -28.50 3.24 -0.24
CA MET A 1 -27.16 2.97 0.36
C MET A 1 -26.28 2.38 -0.73
N ILE A 2 -25.01 2.76 -0.81
CA ILE A 2 -24.08 2.23 -1.83
C ILE A 2 -23.68 0.81 -1.41
N HIS A 3 -23.93 -0.18 -2.26
CA HIS A 3 -23.55 -1.57 -1.99
C HIS A 3 -22.11 -1.82 -2.49
N ARG A 4 -21.12 -1.66 -1.59
CA ARG A 4 -19.70 -1.70 -1.98
C ARG A 4 -19.29 -3.05 -2.55
N GLY A 5 -19.75 -4.15 -1.96
CA GLY A 5 -19.44 -5.50 -2.43
C GLY A 5 -19.89 -5.75 -3.87
N GLU A 6 -21.02 -5.15 -4.28
CA GLU A 6 -21.58 -5.35 -5.62
C GLU A 6 -20.77 -4.58 -6.67
N ILE A 7 -20.35 -3.35 -6.35
CA ILE A 7 -19.45 -2.55 -7.19
C ILE A 7 -18.13 -3.31 -7.40
N VAL A 8 -17.57 -3.87 -6.34
CA VAL A 8 -16.32 -4.65 -6.42
C VAL A 8 -16.52 -5.88 -7.28
N GLU A 9 -17.64 -6.60 -7.12
CA GLU A 9 -17.94 -7.78 -7.93
C GLU A 9 -18.01 -7.45 -9.43
N GLN A 10 -18.71 -6.38 -9.79
CA GLN A 10 -18.83 -5.95 -11.18
C GLN A 10 -17.46 -5.63 -11.79
N ALA A 11 -16.60 -4.91 -11.06
CA ALA A 11 -15.25 -4.61 -11.52
C ALA A 11 -14.37 -5.87 -11.64
N VAL A 12 -14.44 -6.80 -10.67
CA VAL A 12 -13.69 -8.06 -10.72
C VAL A 12 -14.12 -8.87 -11.94
N ARG A 13 -15.43 -9.00 -12.19
CA ARG A 13 -15.96 -9.71 -13.36
C ARG A 13 -15.57 -9.03 -14.67
N ALA A 14 -15.62 -7.70 -14.73
CA ALA A 14 -15.20 -6.92 -15.90
C ALA A 14 -13.69 -7.06 -16.19
N SER A 15 -12.86 -7.20 -15.15
CA SER A 15 -11.41 -7.42 -15.31
C SER A 15 -11.03 -8.76 -15.95
N GLY A 16 -11.97 -9.72 -16.01
CA GLY A 16 -11.72 -11.06 -16.54
C GLY A 16 -10.78 -11.92 -15.68
N GLN A 17 -10.40 -11.47 -14.48
CA GLN A 17 -9.50 -12.22 -13.61
C GLN A 17 -10.19 -13.45 -13.01
N ASN A 18 -9.44 -14.56 -12.93
CA ASN A 18 -9.94 -15.77 -12.28
C ASN A 18 -10.06 -15.54 -10.76
N LEU A 19 -11.28 -15.67 -10.22
CA LEU A 19 -11.58 -15.48 -8.79
C LEU A 19 -10.69 -16.34 -7.88
N SER A 20 -10.33 -17.55 -8.31
CA SER A 20 -9.44 -18.42 -7.54
C SER A 20 -8.03 -17.87 -7.44
N LYS A 21 -7.53 -17.21 -8.49
CA LYS A 21 -6.22 -16.54 -8.48
C LYS A 21 -6.28 -15.24 -7.68
N LEU A 22 -7.38 -14.50 -7.79
CA LEU A 22 -7.60 -13.27 -7.02
C LEU A 22 -7.61 -13.57 -5.51
N ALA A 23 -8.42 -14.53 -5.07
CA ALA A 23 -8.48 -14.95 -3.67
C ALA A 23 -7.10 -15.39 -3.13
N LYS A 24 -6.34 -16.14 -3.94
CA LYS A 24 -4.96 -16.52 -3.58
C LYS A 24 -4.02 -15.32 -3.45
N ARG A 25 -4.09 -14.33 -4.35
CA ARG A 25 -3.29 -13.09 -4.29
C ARG A 25 -3.61 -12.26 -3.04
N LEU A 26 -4.88 -12.26 -2.62
CA LEU A 26 -5.34 -11.59 -1.39
C LEU A 26 -5.03 -12.41 -0.12
N GLY A 27 -4.51 -13.64 -0.23
CA GLY A 27 -4.31 -14.52 0.93
C GLY A 27 -5.61 -14.95 1.61
N LYS A 28 -6.76 -14.92 0.90
CA LYS A 28 -8.09 -15.25 1.42
C LYS A 28 -8.67 -16.50 0.75
N SER A 29 -9.72 -17.05 1.36
CA SER A 29 -10.47 -18.14 0.77
C SER A 29 -11.41 -17.64 -0.35
N ARG A 30 -11.76 -18.52 -1.30
CA ARG A 30 -12.78 -18.19 -2.32
C ARG A 30 -14.14 -17.87 -1.69
N LYS A 31 -14.48 -18.55 -0.61
CA LYS A 31 -15.71 -18.28 0.14
C LYS A 31 -15.72 -16.85 0.66
N TRP A 32 -14.63 -16.40 1.29
CA TRP A 32 -14.50 -15.03 1.78
C TRP A 32 -14.69 -14.01 0.65
N LEU A 33 -14.19 -14.30 -0.56
CA LEU A 33 -14.35 -13.41 -1.71
C LEU A 33 -15.84 -13.29 -2.12
N TYR A 34 -16.58 -14.39 -2.16
CA TYR A 34 -18.03 -14.36 -2.42
C TYR A 34 -18.80 -13.66 -1.29
N ASP A 35 -18.51 -14.00 -0.04
CA ASP A 35 -19.13 -13.37 1.14
C ASP A 35 -18.85 -11.84 1.14
N SER A 36 -17.71 -11.40 0.59
CA SER A 36 -17.36 -9.98 0.46
C SER A 36 -18.17 -9.25 -0.61
N PHE A 37 -18.54 -9.92 -1.69
CA PHE A 37 -19.38 -9.33 -2.75
C PHE A 37 -20.82 -9.10 -2.28
N GLU A 38 -21.32 -9.98 -1.41
CA GLU A 38 -22.64 -9.85 -0.79
C GLU A 38 -22.67 -8.81 0.35
N ASN A 39 -21.51 -8.26 0.76
CA ASN A 39 -21.45 -7.31 1.87
C ASN A 39 -21.65 -5.84 1.40
N PRO A 40 -22.76 -5.18 1.77
CA PRO A 40 -23.01 -3.78 1.42
C PRO A 40 -21.97 -2.82 2.01
N ASN A 41 -21.49 -3.14 3.21
CA ASN A 41 -20.59 -2.31 4.00
C ASN A 41 -19.17 -2.88 4.02
N LEU A 42 -18.71 -3.44 2.90
CA LEU A 42 -17.34 -3.94 2.78
C LEU A 42 -16.35 -2.83 3.20
N SER A 43 -15.38 -3.22 4.06
CA SER A 43 -14.37 -2.30 4.57
C SER A 43 -13.61 -1.64 3.43
N LEU A 44 -13.36 -0.34 3.54
CA LEU A 44 -12.59 0.42 2.55
C LEU A 44 -11.19 -0.16 2.35
N GLU A 45 -10.60 -0.75 3.40
CA GLU A 45 -9.32 -1.45 3.33
C GLU A 45 -9.36 -2.62 2.35
N TYR A 46 -10.38 -3.48 2.42
CA TYR A 46 -10.53 -4.60 1.49
C TYR A 46 -10.89 -4.14 0.07
N VAL A 47 -11.66 -3.07 -0.05
CA VAL A 47 -11.93 -2.46 -1.36
C VAL A 47 -10.63 -1.99 -2.01
N LEU A 48 -9.74 -1.32 -1.26
CA LEU A 48 -8.42 -0.89 -1.71
C LEU A 48 -7.52 -2.07 -2.08
N GLU A 49 -7.51 -3.12 -1.26
CA GLU A 49 -6.70 -4.32 -1.51
C GLU A 49 -7.11 -5.00 -2.82
N ILE A 50 -8.43 -5.12 -3.05
CA ILE A 50 -8.97 -5.66 -4.29
C ILE A 50 -8.67 -4.71 -5.46
N SER A 51 -8.81 -3.39 -5.28
CA SER A 51 -8.49 -2.37 -6.29
C SER A 51 -7.07 -2.54 -6.81
N LYS A 52 -6.08 -2.69 -5.91
CA LYS A 52 -4.68 -2.93 -6.24
C LYS A 52 -4.49 -4.26 -6.95
N ALA A 53 -5.22 -5.31 -6.55
CA ALA A 53 -5.12 -6.62 -7.16
C ALA A 53 -5.66 -6.66 -8.60
N ILE A 54 -6.75 -5.93 -8.88
CA ILE A 54 -7.36 -5.89 -10.22
C ILE A 54 -6.93 -4.69 -11.07
N HIS A 55 -6.09 -3.81 -10.52
CA HIS A 55 -5.65 -2.55 -11.16
C HIS A 55 -6.82 -1.66 -11.60
N PHE A 56 -7.84 -1.55 -10.74
CA PHE A 56 -9.03 -0.74 -10.98
C PHE A 56 -9.15 0.34 -9.91
N ASP A 57 -9.57 1.54 -10.32
CA ASP A 57 -9.84 2.64 -9.41
C ASP A 57 -11.34 2.69 -9.06
N PHE A 58 -11.65 2.54 -7.78
CA PHE A 58 -13.02 2.60 -7.26
C PHE A 58 -13.46 4.00 -6.80
N THR A 59 -12.59 5.01 -6.93
CA THR A 59 -12.82 6.37 -6.40
C THR A 59 -14.01 7.08 -7.04
N GLU A 60 -14.37 6.72 -8.28
CA GLU A 60 -15.53 7.26 -8.98
C GLU A 60 -16.85 6.70 -8.44
N GLN A 61 -16.89 5.40 -8.10
CA GLN A 61 -18.11 4.73 -7.65
C GLN A 61 -18.26 4.78 -6.11
N ILE A 62 -17.17 4.91 -5.38
CA ILE A 62 -17.14 4.95 -3.92
C ILE A 62 -16.41 6.23 -3.47
N PRO A 63 -17.15 7.35 -3.29
CA PRO A 63 -16.57 8.66 -2.94
C PRO A 63 -15.76 8.65 -1.63
N GLU A 64 -16.09 7.74 -0.72
CA GLU A 64 -15.41 7.56 0.57
C GLU A 64 -13.95 7.09 0.44
N LEU A 65 -13.59 6.47 -0.69
CA LEU A 65 -12.21 6.05 -0.96
C LEU A 65 -11.28 7.23 -1.24
N ARG A 66 -11.81 8.33 -1.78
CA ARG A 66 -11.00 9.49 -2.20
C ARG A 66 -10.15 10.06 -1.05
N ARG A 67 -10.64 9.97 0.19
CA ARG A 67 -9.93 10.43 1.39
C ARG A 67 -8.88 9.42 1.91
N ASN A 68 -9.02 8.14 1.57
CA ASN A 68 -8.08 7.09 1.99
C ASN A 68 -6.93 6.88 1.01
N TYR A 69 -7.12 7.13 -0.29
CA TYR A 69 -6.03 7.10 -1.27
C TYR A 69 -4.97 8.17 -0.98
N THR A 70 -5.39 9.40 -0.65
CA THR A 70 -4.48 10.51 -0.32
C THR A 70 -3.60 10.23 0.91
N ASN A 71 -4.11 9.43 1.86
CA ASN A 71 -3.38 9.12 3.10
C ASN A 71 -2.43 7.94 2.90
N ASN A 72 -2.84 6.89 2.19
CA ASN A 72 -2.01 5.69 2.01
C ASN A 72 -0.80 5.89 1.09
N GLU A 73 -0.91 6.69 0.03
CA GLU A 73 0.24 6.98 -0.84
C GLU A 73 1.23 7.93 -0.16
N GLY A 74 0.74 8.83 0.70
CA GLY A 74 1.58 9.71 1.51
C GLY A 74 2.35 8.97 2.60
N ASP A 75 1.71 8.06 3.32
CA ASP A 75 2.32 7.42 4.50
C ASP A 75 3.42 6.41 4.13
N GLN A 76 3.24 5.59 3.08
CA GLN A 76 4.28 4.63 2.68
C GLN A 76 5.52 5.30 2.06
N ALA A 77 5.33 6.34 1.26
CA ALA A 77 6.44 7.09 0.66
C ALA A 77 7.18 7.95 1.70
N MET A 78 6.45 8.55 2.66
CA MET A 78 7.03 9.37 3.73
C MET A 78 7.83 8.52 4.71
N GLU A 79 7.30 7.38 5.16
CA GLU A 79 8.01 6.51 6.09
C GLU A 79 9.29 5.94 5.45
N GLU A 80 9.24 5.55 4.17
CA GLU A 80 10.43 5.04 3.47
C GLU A 80 11.54 6.09 3.29
N THR A 81 11.15 7.34 3.11
CA THR A 81 12.08 8.47 2.99
C THR A 81 12.77 8.77 4.33
N THR A 82 12.00 8.74 5.43
CA THR A 82 12.53 9.15 6.75
C THR A 82 13.62 8.24 7.32
N TRP A 83 13.59 6.92 7.10
CA TRP A 83 14.65 6.04 7.62
C TRP A 83 15.91 6.07 6.75
N LYS A 84 15.77 6.28 5.44
CA LYS A 84 16.90 6.48 4.52
C LYS A 84 17.68 7.73 4.89
N ASP A 85 17.00 8.83 5.17
CA ASP A 85 17.63 10.09 5.57
C ASP A 85 18.40 9.94 6.89
N LYS A 86 17.81 9.26 7.89
CA LYS A 86 18.49 8.97 9.17
C LYS A 86 19.74 8.12 8.97
N TYR A 87 19.68 7.11 8.09
CA TYR A 87 20.83 6.25 7.80
C TYR A 87 21.95 7.02 7.08
N ILE A 88 21.60 7.86 6.10
CA ILE A 88 22.55 8.71 5.37
C ILE A 88 23.26 9.65 6.34
N HIS A 89 22.51 10.30 7.24
CA HIS A 89 23.09 11.22 8.21
C HIS A 89 24.10 10.53 9.15
N LEU A 90 23.77 9.33 9.64
CA LEU A 90 24.67 8.54 10.47
C LEU A 90 25.95 8.15 9.72
N LEU A 91 25.83 7.81 8.44
CA LEU A 91 26.97 7.46 7.58
C LEU A 91 27.91 8.66 7.38
N GLU A 92 27.34 9.85 7.16
CA GLU A 92 28.09 11.10 7.03
C GLU A 92 28.83 11.47 8.32
N GLU A 93 28.18 11.33 9.48
CA GLU A 93 28.83 11.55 10.78
C GLU A 93 29.98 10.57 10.99
N HIS A 94 29.79 9.29 10.66
CA HIS A 94 30.84 8.30 10.75
C HIS A 94 32.02 8.62 9.83
N GLN A 95 31.77 9.04 8.58
CA GLN A 95 32.83 9.48 7.67
C GLN A 95 33.60 10.69 8.22
N LYS A 96 32.91 11.67 8.82
CA LYS A 96 33.57 12.84 9.45
C LYS A 96 34.48 12.42 10.60
N LEU A 97 34.04 11.48 11.44
CA LEU A 97 34.83 10.97 12.55
C LEU A 97 36.08 10.21 12.06
N LEU A 98 35.92 9.37 11.03
CA LEU A 98 37.05 8.69 10.40
C LEU A 98 38.07 9.68 9.81
N ALA A 99 37.59 10.72 9.12
CA ALA A 99 38.46 11.76 8.56
C ALA A 99 39.27 12.46 9.66
N LYS A 100 38.62 12.84 10.77
CA LYS A 100 39.29 13.45 11.94
C LYS A 100 40.34 12.53 12.56
N LEU A 101 40.08 11.22 12.65
CA LEU A 101 41.05 10.25 13.15
C LEU A 101 42.29 10.17 12.24
N ILE A 102 42.08 10.17 10.92
CA ILE A 102 43.18 10.16 9.94
C ILE A 102 44.00 11.45 10.05
N GLU A 103 43.37 12.62 10.13
CA GLU A 103 44.06 13.90 10.33
C GLU A 103 44.87 13.92 11.63
N PHE A 104 44.31 13.38 12.72
CA PHE A 104 44.99 13.28 14.00
C PHE A 104 46.19 12.34 13.96
N GLN A 105 46.10 11.23 13.22
CA GLN A 105 47.23 10.31 13.01
C GLN A 105 48.30 10.88 12.07
N ALA A 106 47.93 11.68 11.07
CA ALA A 106 48.86 12.30 10.12
C ALA A 106 49.62 13.50 10.70
N SER A 107 49.12 14.09 11.78
CA SER A 107 49.74 15.24 12.48
C SER A 107 50.70 14.84 13.60
N ARG A 108 51.03 13.54 13.71
CA ARG A 108 51.89 12.96 14.75
C ARG A 108 53.12 12.32 14.11
#